data_AF-A0A652JSG6-F1
#
_entry.id   AF-A0A652JSG6-F1
#
_cell.length_a   1.000
_cell.length_b   1.000
_cell.length_c   1.000
_cell.angle_alpha   90.00
_cell.angle_beta   90.00
_cell.angle_gamma   90.00
#
_symmetry.space_group_name_H-M   'P 1'
#
loop_
_entity.id
_entity.type
_entity.pdbx_description
1 polymer ?
#
loop_
_entity_poly.entity_id
_entity_poly.type
_entity_poly.pdbx_seq_one_letter_code
_entity_poly.pdbx_strand_id
1 'polypeptide(L)'
;WNPRLLGWTVDWQRSYTGLHSLLNAGNTLEDIQPGVTYHGDDIGRWVLRQTRDWTQLNTEQQRRLEELGVRPRAAAPARKNAGRGAAKTHKGTAQATAQAGGGKSSEAFQRGVQALQQYITREGKTTVGRQHIEQLPDGTSVRLGVFLSNHKNRRDKLTNNQLTTLTNLGLEWAT
;
A
#
# COMPACT_ATOMS: atom_id res chain seq x y z
N TRP A 1 10.56 -30.49 0.81
CA TRP A 1 11.37 -29.25 0.83
C TRP A 1 10.85 -28.37 1.97
N ASN A 2 11.68 -27.92 2.92
CA ASN A 2 11.25 -27.48 4.26
C ASN A 2 11.29 -25.93 4.45
N PRO A 3 10.16 -25.20 4.34
CA PRO A 3 10.15 -23.73 4.25
C PRO A 3 10.35 -22.99 5.58
N ARG A 4 10.23 -23.69 6.73
CA ARG A 4 10.26 -23.07 8.07
C ARG A 4 11.67 -22.76 8.59
N LEU A 5 12.71 -23.37 8.02
CA LEU A 5 14.09 -23.23 8.52
C LEU A 5 14.82 -21.97 8.01
N LEU A 6 14.26 -21.25 7.03
CA LEU A 6 14.91 -20.09 6.38
C LEU A 6 14.26 -18.73 6.69
N GLY A 7 13.31 -18.67 7.64
CA GLY A 7 12.68 -17.41 8.05
C GLY A 7 11.72 -16.79 7.02
N TRP A 8 11.19 -17.60 6.09
CA TRP A 8 10.25 -17.13 5.08
C TRP A 8 8.87 -16.97 5.71
N THR A 9 8.30 -15.77 5.65
CA THR A 9 6.90 -15.59 6.04
C THR A 9 5.99 -16.18 4.97
N VAL A 10 4.91 -16.85 5.38
CA VAL A 10 3.85 -17.34 4.48
C VAL A 10 3.33 -16.21 3.58
N ASP A 11 3.33 -14.99 4.10
CA ASP A 11 2.93 -13.77 3.38
C ASP A 11 3.80 -13.48 2.16
N TRP A 12 5.11 -13.75 2.22
CA TRP A 12 6.02 -13.56 1.08
C TRP A 12 5.72 -14.58 -0.02
N GLN A 13 5.53 -15.85 0.35
CA GLN A 13 5.20 -16.92 -0.61
C GLN A 13 3.87 -16.65 -1.31
N ARG A 14 2.84 -16.22 -0.56
CA ARG A 14 1.54 -15.88 -1.13
C ARG A 14 1.63 -14.74 -2.14
N SER A 15 2.40 -13.70 -1.80
CA SER A 15 2.60 -12.55 -2.69
C SER A 15 3.41 -12.93 -3.94
N TYR A 16 4.43 -13.79 -3.79
CA TYR A 16 5.19 -14.33 -4.92
C TYR A 16 4.33 -15.16 -5.87
N THR A 17 3.52 -16.09 -5.33
CA THR A 17 2.57 -16.87 -6.14
C THR A 17 1.58 -15.94 -6.84
N GLY A 18 1.10 -14.89 -6.17
CA GLY A 18 0.22 -13.90 -6.78
C GLY A 18 0.86 -13.17 -7.95
N LEU A 19 2.12 -12.74 -7.82
CA LEU A 19 2.88 -12.15 -8.92
C LEU A 19 3.01 -13.14 -10.09
N HIS A 20 3.44 -14.37 -9.81
CA HIS A 20 3.60 -15.41 -10.82
C HIS A 20 2.29 -15.72 -11.56
N SER A 21 1.17 -15.84 -10.85
CA SER A 21 -0.15 -16.05 -11.46
C SER A 21 -0.59 -14.88 -12.35
N LEU A 22 -0.33 -13.64 -11.93
CA LEU A 22 -0.67 -12.46 -12.72
C LEU A 22 0.15 -12.37 -14.02
N LEU A 23 1.44 -12.67 -13.94
CA LEU A 23 2.32 -12.73 -15.11
C LEU A 23 1.91 -13.86 -16.07
N ASN A 24 1.59 -15.05 -15.54
CA ASN A 24 1.08 -16.16 -16.35
C ASN A 24 -0.27 -15.87 -17.02
N ALA A 25 -1.08 -14.98 -16.44
CA ALA A 25 -2.32 -14.51 -17.03
C ALA A 25 -2.10 -13.48 -18.16
N GLY A 26 -0.85 -13.20 -18.54
CA GLY A 26 -0.48 -12.30 -19.63
C GLY A 26 -0.25 -10.86 -19.22
N ASN A 27 -0.25 -10.54 -17.92
CA ASN A 27 0.10 -9.19 -17.45
C ASN A 27 1.62 -9.01 -17.52
N THR A 28 2.06 -7.80 -17.83
CA THR A 28 3.47 -7.41 -17.71
C THR A 28 3.76 -6.87 -16.32
N LEU A 29 5.04 -6.78 -15.92
CA LEU A 29 5.41 -6.12 -14.66
C LEU A 29 4.99 -4.65 -14.59
N GLU A 30 4.86 -3.98 -15.74
CA GLU A 30 4.38 -2.60 -15.84
C GLU A 30 2.89 -2.50 -15.48
N ASP A 31 2.12 -3.55 -15.76
CA ASP A 31 0.70 -3.64 -15.40
C ASP A 31 0.50 -3.90 -13.90
N ILE A 32 1.50 -4.47 -13.22
CA ILE A 32 1.46 -4.79 -11.77
C ILE A 32 1.73 -3.54 -10.92
N GLN A 33 0.85 -2.55 -11.08
CA GLN A 33 0.88 -1.31 -10.32
C GLN A 33 0.29 -1.48 -8.90
N PRO A 34 0.70 -0.67 -7.91
CA PRO A 34 0.06 -0.61 -6.61
C PRO A 34 -1.46 -0.56 -6.69
N GLY A 35 -2.12 -1.48 -5.99
CA GLY A 35 -3.57 -1.71 -6.06
C GLY A 35 -3.98 -2.93 -6.89
N VAL A 36 -3.07 -3.51 -7.69
CA VAL A 36 -3.30 -4.84 -8.29
C VAL A 36 -3.21 -5.87 -7.17
N THR A 37 -4.31 -6.59 -6.96
CA THR A 37 -4.42 -7.57 -5.87
C THR A 37 -4.57 -9.00 -6.37
N TYR A 38 -4.06 -9.94 -5.59
CA TYR A 38 -4.28 -11.37 -5.77
C TYR A 38 -4.66 -11.99 -4.42
N HIS A 39 -5.82 -12.63 -4.35
CA HIS A 39 -6.43 -13.13 -3.10
C HIS A 39 -6.43 -12.10 -1.94
N GLY A 40 -6.61 -10.82 -2.26
CA GLY A 40 -6.69 -9.73 -1.28
C GLY A 40 -5.36 -9.04 -0.97
N ASP A 41 -4.23 -9.61 -1.38
CA ASP A 41 -2.90 -9.02 -1.19
C ASP A 41 -2.53 -8.07 -2.34
N ASP A 42 -2.03 -6.87 -2.02
CA ASP A 42 -1.59 -5.87 -2.99
C ASP A 42 -0.20 -6.24 -3.54
N ILE A 43 -0.21 -6.96 -4.66
CA ILE A 43 0.98 -7.46 -5.32
C ILE A 43 1.81 -6.31 -5.88
N GLY A 44 1.19 -5.28 -6.46
CA GLY A 44 1.93 -4.12 -6.96
C GLY A 44 2.68 -3.37 -5.87
N ARG A 45 2.06 -3.18 -4.71
CA ARG A 45 2.74 -2.58 -3.54
C ARG A 45 3.80 -3.50 -2.95
N TRP A 46 3.58 -4.81 -3.01
CA TRP A 46 4.57 -5.80 -2.58
C TRP A 46 5.80 -5.77 -3.50
N VAL A 47 5.63 -5.78 -4.82
CA VAL A 47 6.73 -5.68 -5.81
C VAL A 47 7.53 -4.39 -5.61
N LEU A 48 6.87 -3.24 -5.47
CA LEU A 48 7.57 -1.97 -5.17
C LEU A 48 8.42 -2.06 -3.89
N ARG A 49 7.92 -2.74 -2.85
CA ARG A 49 8.70 -2.95 -1.62
C ARG A 49 9.91 -3.83 -1.87
N GLN A 50 9.75 -4.93 -2.62
CA GLN A 50 10.87 -5.82 -2.96
C GLN A 50 11.96 -5.07 -3.73
N THR A 51 11.59 -4.26 -4.74
CA THR A 51 12.55 -3.48 -5.55
C THR A 51 13.29 -2.41 -4.74
N ARG A 52 12.64 -1.82 -3.73
CA ARG A 52 13.22 -0.79 -2.85
C ARG A 52 14.12 -1.37 -1.76
N ASP A 53 13.66 -2.42 -1.11
CA ASP A 53 14.30 -3.04 0.04
C ASP A 53 15.11 -4.28 -0.39
N TRP A 54 15.63 -4.28 -1.62
CA TRP A 54 16.24 -5.43 -2.29
C TRP A 54 17.39 -6.06 -1.48
N THR A 55 18.21 -5.23 -0.83
CA THR A 55 19.34 -5.68 -0.01
C THR A 55 18.91 -6.39 1.28
N GLN A 56 17.64 -6.29 1.67
CA GLN A 56 17.07 -7.01 2.83
C GLN A 56 16.55 -8.41 2.43
N LEU A 57 16.43 -8.68 1.13
CA LEU A 57 16.04 -9.99 0.61
C LEU A 57 17.24 -10.93 0.64
N ASN A 58 16.99 -12.19 1.00
CA ASN A 58 18.04 -13.21 0.87
C ASN A 58 18.30 -13.54 -0.61
N THR A 59 19.44 -14.18 -0.89
CA THR A 59 19.89 -14.52 -2.25
C THR A 59 18.84 -15.27 -3.07
N GLU A 60 18.11 -16.20 -2.43
CA GLU A 60 17.10 -17.01 -3.11
C GLU A 60 15.85 -16.19 -3.45
N GLN A 61 15.42 -15.28 -2.58
CA GLN A 61 14.32 -14.35 -2.86
C GLN A 61 14.68 -13.40 -4.01
N GLN A 62 15.91 -12.87 -4.02
CA GLN A 62 16.40 -12.04 -5.12
C GLN A 62 16.38 -12.82 -6.43
N ARG A 63 16.97 -14.02 -6.45
CA ARG A 63 16.99 -14.89 -7.64
C ARG A 63 15.58 -15.15 -8.20
N ARG A 64 14.62 -15.53 -7.35
CA ARG A 64 13.24 -15.81 -7.77
C ARG A 64 12.54 -14.59 -8.34
N LEU A 65 12.78 -13.41 -7.78
CA LEU A 65 12.23 -12.17 -8.29
C LEU A 65 12.87 -11.76 -9.62
N GLU A 66 14.17 -11.99 -9.78
CA GLU A 66 14.89 -11.77 -11.03
C GLU A 66 14.42 -12.70 -12.16
N GLU A 67 14.12 -13.97 -11.84
CA GLU A 67 13.52 -14.92 -12.78
C GLU A 67 12.15 -14.44 -13.29
N LEU A 68 11.42 -13.66 -12.48
CA LEU A 68 10.18 -12.99 -12.86
C LEU A 68 10.39 -11.61 -13.53
N GLY A 69 11.64 -11.21 -13.76
CA GLY A 69 12.00 -9.92 -14.38
C GLY A 69 12.01 -8.72 -13.43
N VAL A 70 11.77 -8.92 -12.14
CA VAL A 70 11.82 -7.85 -11.14
C VAL A 70 13.28 -7.49 -10.86
N ARG A 71 13.61 -6.20 -10.90
CA ARG A 71 14.97 -5.70 -10.69
C ARG A 71 15.06 -4.75 -9.49
N PRO A 72 16.21 -4.68 -8.81
CA PRO A 72 16.44 -3.67 -7.78
C PRO A 72 16.25 -2.28 -8.39
N ARG A 73 15.63 -1.37 -7.63
CA ARG A 73 15.60 0.03 -8.00
C ARG A 73 17.03 0.58 -7.91
N ALA A 74 17.53 1.19 -8.98
CA ALA A 74 18.83 1.86 -8.96
C ALA A 74 18.88 2.84 -7.78
N ALA A 75 19.89 2.69 -6.94
CA ALA A 75 20.01 3.43 -5.69
C ALA A 75 20.15 4.93 -5.97
N ALA A 76 19.09 5.71 -5.70
CA ALA A 76 19.27 7.13 -5.39
C ALA A 76 20.08 7.23 -4.08
N PRO A 77 20.96 8.23 -3.91
CA PRO A 77 21.87 8.31 -2.77
C PRO A 77 21.10 8.22 -1.44
N ALA A 78 21.57 7.31 -0.59
CA ALA A 78 20.92 6.90 0.65
C ALA A 78 20.69 8.08 1.60
N ARG A 79 19.42 8.40 1.88
CA ARG A 79 19.07 9.11 3.13
C ARG A 79 19.13 8.08 4.26
N LYS A 80 20.17 8.21 5.09
CA LYS A 80 20.37 7.45 6.33
C LYS A 80 19.15 7.66 7.24
N ASN A 81 18.32 6.64 7.42
CA ASN A 81 17.50 6.53 8.62
C ASN A 81 17.91 5.25 9.32
N ALA A 82 18.75 5.44 10.34
CA ALA A 82 19.20 4.43 11.25
C ALA A 82 18.05 3.97 12.16
N GLY A 83 17.93 2.66 12.31
CA GLY A 83 17.38 2.01 13.51
C GLY A 83 15.87 1.90 13.60
N ARG A 84 15.35 0.67 13.55
CA ARG A 84 15.25 -0.16 14.76
C ARG A 84 14.63 -1.52 14.45
N GLY A 85 15.37 -2.55 14.87
CA GLY A 85 14.91 -3.92 14.97
C GLY A 85 13.86 -4.12 16.06
N ALA A 86 13.35 -5.35 16.07
CA ALA A 86 12.24 -5.87 16.86
C ALA A 86 12.33 -5.67 18.38
N ALA A 87 11.16 -5.49 19.01
CA ALA A 87 10.80 -6.15 20.28
C ALA A 87 9.29 -6.03 20.53
N LYS A 88 8.64 -7.18 20.77
CA LYS A 88 7.31 -7.28 21.39
C LYS A 88 7.47 -7.24 22.90
N THR A 89 6.65 -6.47 23.63
CA THR A 89 6.12 -6.83 24.96
C THR A 89 5.00 -5.86 25.39
N HIS A 90 4.00 -6.40 26.07
CA HIS A 90 2.73 -5.78 26.48
C HIS A 90 2.77 -5.17 27.91
N LYS A 91 1.68 -4.43 28.22
CA LYS A 91 1.25 -3.77 29.49
C LYS A 91 1.99 -2.46 29.80
N GLY A 92 1.35 -1.32 30.04
CA GLY A 92 -0.07 -0.98 30.21
C GLY A 92 -0.19 -0.02 31.39
N THR A 93 -0.75 1.18 31.20
CA THR A 93 -1.54 1.98 32.17
C THR A 93 -2.03 3.27 31.49
N ALA A 94 -3.22 3.71 31.89
CA ALA A 94 -4.03 4.75 31.27
C ALA A 94 -3.49 6.18 31.49
N GLN A 95 -3.64 7.08 30.50
CA GLN A 95 -4.65 8.17 30.47
C GLN A 95 -4.40 9.17 29.32
N ALA A 96 -5.49 9.53 28.64
CA ALA A 96 -5.75 10.79 27.93
C ALA A 96 -4.76 11.31 26.85
N THR A 97 -5.01 10.95 25.59
CA THR A 97 -5.27 11.87 24.44
C THR A 97 -5.29 11.02 23.16
N ALA A 98 -6.42 11.05 22.45
CA ALA A 98 -6.72 10.11 21.38
C ALA A 98 -6.04 10.51 20.06
N GLN A 99 -4.77 10.13 19.88
CA GLN A 99 -4.15 10.05 18.55
C GLN A 99 -3.10 8.94 18.50
N ALA A 100 -3.06 8.26 17.35
CA ALA A 100 -1.98 7.38 16.87
C ALA A 100 -1.87 5.97 17.48
N GLY A 101 -2.79 5.10 17.07
CA GLY A 101 -2.67 3.63 17.15
C GLY A 101 -2.77 2.93 15.79
N GLY A 102 -2.42 3.59 14.69
CA GLY A 102 -2.60 3.07 13.31
C GLY A 102 -1.66 3.72 12.29
N GLY A 103 -0.37 3.84 12.62
CA GLY A 103 0.54 4.84 12.06
C GLY A 103 0.90 4.79 10.56
N LYS A 104 0.36 3.87 9.73
CA LYS A 104 0.64 3.86 8.27
C LYS A 104 -0.63 3.77 7.42
N SER A 105 -1.60 2.96 7.83
CA SER A 105 -2.90 2.88 7.15
C SER A 105 -3.74 4.13 7.43
N SER A 106 -3.72 4.65 8.66
CA SER A 106 -4.41 5.90 9.02
C SER A 106 -3.81 7.10 8.28
N GLU A 107 -2.49 7.16 8.16
CA GLU A 107 -1.80 8.25 7.49
C GLU A 107 -2.01 8.20 5.96
N ALA A 108 -2.01 7.00 5.36
CA ALA A 108 -2.36 6.82 3.95
C ALA A 108 -3.83 7.17 3.67
N PHE A 109 -4.74 6.86 4.60
CA PHE A 109 -6.14 7.27 4.53
C PHE A 109 -6.27 8.79 4.56
N GLN A 110 -5.62 9.46 5.51
CA GLN A 110 -5.62 10.92 5.62
C GLN A 110 -5.09 11.60 4.36
N ARG A 111 -4.00 11.11 3.76
CA ARG A 111 -3.50 11.62 2.48
C ARG A 111 -4.48 11.43 1.34
N GLY A 112 -5.18 10.29 1.29
CA GLY A 112 -6.23 10.03 0.30
C GLY A 112 -7.42 10.98 0.43
N VAL A 113 -7.85 11.25 1.66
CA VAL A 113 -8.91 12.23 1.98
C VAL A 113 -8.47 13.65 1.61
N GLN A 114 -7.23 14.05 1.93
CA GLN A 114 -6.70 15.35 1.56
C GLN A 114 -6.62 15.54 0.04
N ALA A 115 -6.18 14.52 -0.69
CA ALA A 115 -6.14 14.54 -2.14
C ALA A 115 -7.54 14.65 -2.76
N LEU A 116 -8.52 13.96 -2.16
CA LEU A 116 -9.92 14.08 -2.57
C LEU A 116 -10.45 15.50 -2.35
N GLN A 117 -10.19 16.09 -1.18
CA GLN A 117 -10.61 17.45 -0.86
C GLN A 117 -10.01 18.46 -1.85
N GLN A 118 -8.71 18.35 -2.14
CA GLN A 118 -8.05 19.20 -3.12
C GLN A 118 -8.66 19.05 -4.53
N TYR A 119 -8.92 17.81 -4.96
CA TYR A 119 -9.55 17.54 -6.24
C TYR A 119 -10.96 18.16 -6.33
N ILE A 120 -11.78 18.00 -5.28
CA ILE A 120 -13.13 18.58 -5.21
C ILE A 120 -13.06 20.10 -5.27
N THR A 121 -12.14 20.73 -4.53
CA THR A 121 -11.97 22.19 -4.55
C THR A 121 -11.55 22.69 -5.93
N ARG A 122 -10.73 21.92 -6.66
CA ARG A 122 -10.20 22.29 -7.98
C ARG A 122 -11.19 22.03 -9.12
N GLU A 123 -11.93 20.93 -9.07
CA GLU A 123 -12.76 20.42 -10.17
C GLU A 123 -14.26 20.50 -9.90
N GLY A 124 -14.68 20.77 -8.66
CA GLY A 124 -16.08 20.83 -8.25
C GLY A 124 -16.83 19.49 -8.31
N LYS A 125 -16.13 18.37 -8.49
CA LYS A 125 -16.74 17.05 -8.66
C LYS A 125 -16.03 15.98 -7.83
N THR A 126 -16.78 14.94 -7.48
CA THR A 126 -16.28 13.77 -6.73
C THR A 126 -15.96 12.57 -7.63
N THR A 127 -16.25 12.68 -8.94
CA THR A 127 -15.96 11.66 -9.95
C THR A 127 -14.52 11.79 -10.43
N VAL A 128 -13.70 10.82 -10.04
CA VAL A 128 -12.27 10.79 -10.34
C VAL A 128 -11.98 9.64 -11.31
N GLY A 129 -11.28 9.91 -12.41
CA GLY A 129 -10.83 8.88 -13.34
C GLY A 129 -9.91 7.86 -12.65
N ARG A 130 -10.00 6.58 -13.03
CA ARG A 130 -9.27 5.47 -12.37
C ARG A 130 -7.75 5.69 -12.29
N GLN A 131 -7.17 6.31 -13.31
CA GLN A 131 -5.73 6.58 -13.41
C GLN A 131 -5.33 7.97 -12.88
N HIS A 132 -6.26 8.75 -12.32
CA HIS A 132 -5.96 10.11 -11.84
C HIS A 132 -4.96 10.10 -10.69
N ILE A 133 -3.94 10.96 -10.80
CA ILE A 133 -2.94 11.21 -9.77
C ILE A 133 -3.08 12.67 -9.33
N GLU A 134 -3.36 12.87 -8.05
CA GLU A 134 -3.39 14.19 -7.43
C GLU A 134 -2.07 14.42 -6.69
N GLN A 135 -1.42 15.57 -6.95
CA GLN A 135 -0.22 15.97 -6.24
C GLN A 135 -0.60 16.86 -5.06
N LEU A 136 -0.23 16.45 -3.86
CA LEU A 136 -0.43 17.22 -2.64
C LEU A 136 0.66 18.30 -2.48
N PRO A 137 0.41 19.38 -1.73
CA PRO A 137 1.36 20.48 -1.54
C PRO A 137 2.65 20.08 -0.81
N ASP A 138 2.63 18.95 -0.10
CA ASP A 138 3.79 18.34 0.55
C ASP A 138 4.72 17.59 -0.44
N GLY A 139 4.39 17.62 -1.73
CA GLY A 139 5.09 16.92 -2.81
C GLY A 139 4.69 15.44 -2.95
N THR A 140 3.73 14.95 -2.16
CA THR A 140 3.27 13.57 -2.25
C THR A 140 2.29 13.38 -3.41
N SER A 141 2.51 12.36 -4.23
CA SER A 141 1.55 11.96 -5.28
C SER A 141 0.59 10.88 -4.77
N VAL A 142 -0.71 11.13 -4.92
CA VAL A 142 -1.79 10.21 -4.52
C VAL A 142 -2.58 9.76 -5.75
N ARG A 143 -2.64 8.44 -5.99
CA ARG A 143 -3.51 7.86 -7.02
C ARG A 143 -4.96 7.86 -6.56
N LEU A 144 -5.63 8.99 -6.73
CA LEU A 144 -6.95 9.26 -6.15
C LEU A 144 -8.04 8.30 -6.67
N GLY A 145 -8.03 7.98 -7.98
CA GLY A 145 -8.98 7.02 -8.54
C GLY A 145 -8.84 5.60 -7.96
N VAL A 146 -7.60 5.18 -7.70
CA VAL A 146 -7.30 3.89 -7.04
C VAL A 146 -7.68 3.93 -5.56
N PHE A 147 -7.41 5.04 -4.86
CA PHE A 147 -7.80 5.24 -3.47
C PHE A 147 -9.30 5.07 -3.28
N LEU A 148 -10.12 5.78 -4.07
CA LEU A 148 -11.58 5.70 -4.00
C LEU A 148 -12.09 4.29 -4.32
N SER A 149 -11.58 3.68 -5.38
CA SER A 149 -11.98 2.33 -5.79
C SER A 149 -11.69 1.29 -4.69
N ASN A 150 -10.51 1.37 -4.07
CA ASN A 150 -10.11 0.46 -2.99
C ASN A 150 -10.95 0.63 -1.72
N HIS A 151 -11.27 1.87 -1.33
CA HIS A 151 -12.08 2.14 -0.14
C HIS A 151 -13.57 1.80 -0.38
N LYS A 152 -14.06 1.96 -1.61
CA LYS A 152 -15.39 1.49 -2.01
C LYS A 152 -15.51 -0.04 -1.96
N ASN A 153 -14.52 -0.76 -2.49
CA ASN A 153 -14.53 -2.22 -2.48
C ASN A 153 -14.30 -2.83 -1.09
N ARG A 154 -13.60 -2.12 -0.20
CA ARG A 154 -13.32 -2.55 1.17
C ARG A 154 -14.14 -1.75 2.19
N ARG A 155 -15.34 -1.31 1.79
CA ARG A 155 -16.21 -0.49 2.63
C ARG A 155 -16.52 -1.18 3.96
N ASP A 156 -16.67 -2.51 3.95
CA ASP A 156 -16.88 -3.37 5.12
C ASP A 156 -15.72 -3.34 6.13
N LYS A 157 -14.53 -2.90 5.70
CA LYS A 157 -13.34 -2.76 6.55
C LYS A 157 -13.14 -1.33 7.07
N LEU A 158 -13.98 -0.38 6.67
CA LEU A 158 -13.88 1.00 7.12
C LEU A 158 -14.57 1.18 8.47
N THR A 159 -13.94 1.97 9.33
CA THR A 159 -14.56 2.40 10.58
C THR A 159 -15.66 3.44 10.30
N ASN A 160 -16.64 3.55 11.21
CA ASN A 160 -17.71 4.55 11.09
C ASN A 160 -17.16 5.96 10.89
N ASN A 161 -16.12 6.35 11.62
CA ASN A 161 -15.48 7.67 11.46
C ASN A 161 -14.90 7.90 10.06
N GLN A 162 -14.34 6.87 9.43
CA GLN A 162 -13.81 6.95 8.06
C GLN A 162 -14.94 7.06 7.04
N LEU A 163 -16.04 6.31 7.23
CA LEU A 163 -17.23 6.42 6.40
C LEU A 163 -17.83 7.82 6.49
N THR A 164 -18.07 8.34 7.70
CA THR A 164 -18.55 9.71 7.92
C THR A 164 -17.65 10.74 7.26
N THR A 165 -16.33 10.60 7.34
CA THR A 165 -15.39 11.51 6.68
C THR A 165 -15.57 11.52 5.17
N LEU A 166 -15.75 10.35 4.54
CA LEU A 166 -15.95 10.23 3.09
C LEU A 166 -17.34 10.73 2.66
N THR A 167 -18.38 10.46 3.45
CA THR A 167 -19.74 10.96 3.21
C THR A 167 -19.79 12.49 3.27
N ASN A 168 -19.12 13.11 4.24
CA ASN A 168 -19.05 14.57 4.36
C ASN A 168 -18.35 15.23 3.14
N LEU A 169 -17.56 14.48 2.39
CA LEU A 169 -16.91 14.91 1.14
C LEU A 169 -17.79 14.67 -0.10
N GLY A 170 -19.03 14.23 0.06
CA GLY A 170 -19.98 14.03 -1.04
C GLY A 170 -19.84 12.68 -1.76
N LEU A 171 -19.27 11.67 -1.09
CA LEU A 171 -19.23 10.30 -1.61
C LEU A 171 -20.47 9.51 -1.17
N GLU A 172 -21.49 9.50 -2.03
CA GLU A 172 -22.78 8.83 -1.80
C GLU A 172 -22.65 7.33 -1.46
N TRP A 173 -21.63 6.66 -1.97
CA TRP A 173 -21.40 5.24 -1.69
C TRP A 173 -20.85 4.98 -0.29
N ALA A 174 -20.46 6.00 0.47
CA ALA A 174 -19.95 5.87 1.84
C ALA A 174 -21.07 5.96 2.90
N THR A 175 -22.27 6.40 2.50
CA THR A 175 -23.51 6.49 3.30
C THR A 175 -24.07 5.13 3.65
#